data_AF-A0A3B5YQQ8-F1
#
_entry.id   AF-A0A3B5YQQ8-F1
#
_cell.length_a   1.000
_cell.length_b   1.000
_cell.length_c   1.000
_cell.angle_alpha   90.00
_cell.angle_beta   90.00
_cell.angle_gamma   90.00
#
_symmetry.space_group_name_H-M   'P 1'
#
loop_
_entity.id
_entity.type
_entity.pdbx_description
1 polymer ?
#
loop_
_entity_poly.entity_id
_entity_poly.type
_entity_poly.pdbx_seq_one_letter_code
_entity_poly.pdbx_strand_id
1 'polypeptide(L)' 'MGRAELAGVGRGSRSSWPEAVGLPVATAAHLINGDRPDVAVALIMEREPNRQPGRPDPRRVIIISDAAGIVVKTPVVG' A
#
# COMPACT_ATOMS: atom_id res chain seq x y z
N MET A 1 24.81 2.12 -23.37
CA MET A 1 23.76 3.08 -23.00
C MET A 1 22.68 2.38 -22.18
N GLY A 2 22.66 2.61 -20.86
CA GLY A 2 21.42 2.91 -20.13
C GLY A 2 20.41 1.81 -19.78
N ARG A 3 20.80 0.68 -19.21
CA ARG A 3 19.85 -0.13 -18.40
C ARG A 3 20.50 -0.54 -17.07
N ALA A 4 20.60 0.42 -16.17
CA ALA A 4 20.93 0.19 -14.77
C ALA A 4 19.81 -0.64 -14.11
N GLU A 5 20.01 -1.95 -14.08
CA GLU A 5 20.23 -2.69 -12.84
C GLU A 5 19.76 -1.98 -11.55
N LEU A 6 18.49 -2.15 -11.17
CA LEU A 6 17.98 -1.99 -9.79
C LEU A 6 16.70 -2.81 -9.53
N ALA A 7 16.56 -4.02 -10.09
CA ALA A 7 15.38 -4.86 -9.82
C ALA A 7 15.53 -5.80 -8.60
N GLY A 8 16.64 -5.69 -7.84
CA GLY A 8 16.97 -6.60 -6.73
C GLY A 8 17.14 -5.96 -5.36
N VAL A 9 17.04 -4.64 -5.22
CA VAL A 9 17.23 -3.96 -3.93
C VAL A 9 15.88 -3.75 -3.25
N GLY A 10 15.53 -4.63 -2.31
CA GLY A 10 14.62 -4.27 -1.21
C GLY A 10 13.12 -4.53 -1.37
N ARG A 11 12.66 -5.39 -2.30
CA ARG A 11 11.21 -5.76 -2.36
C ARG A 11 10.70 -6.34 -1.04
N GLY A 12 11.52 -7.08 -0.29
CA GLY A 12 11.16 -7.60 1.03
C GLY A 12 11.19 -6.56 2.17
N SER A 13 11.81 -5.39 1.97
CA SER A 13 12.04 -4.38 3.02
C SER A 13 11.15 -3.15 2.89
N ARG A 14 10.33 -3.08 1.83
CA ARG A 14 9.46 -1.93 1.59
C ARG A 14 8.31 -1.91 2.61
N SER A 15 8.25 -0.84 3.40
CA SER A 15 7.28 -0.65 4.46
C SER A 15 6.27 0.47 4.19
N SER A 16 6.46 1.24 3.11
CA SER A 16 5.59 2.35 2.72
C SER A 16 5.56 2.59 1.20
N TRP A 17 4.46 3.18 0.72
CA TRP A 17 4.19 3.47 -0.69
C TRP A 17 3.66 4.90 -0.90
N PRO A 18 4.49 5.95 -0.72
CA PRO A 18 4.04 7.34 -0.92
C PRO A 18 3.49 7.59 -2.33
N GLU A 19 3.99 6.89 -3.33
CA GLU A 19 3.54 6.98 -4.72
C GLU A 19 2.12 6.42 -4.97
N ALA A 20 1.57 5.66 -4.02
CA ALA A 20 0.20 5.16 -4.12
C ALA A 20 -0.85 6.24 -3.82
N VAL A 21 -0.46 7.35 -3.18
CA VAL A 21 -1.36 8.47 -2.89
C VAL A 21 -1.82 9.11 -4.18
N GLY A 22 -3.13 9.34 -4.31
CA GLY A 22 -3.77 9.86 -5.51
C GLY A 22 -4.10 8.79 -6.57
N LEU A 23 -3.69 7.53 -6.36
CA LEU A 23 -4.08 6.43 -7.25
C LEU A 23 -5.45 5.86 -6.86
N PRO A 24 -6.16 5.23 -7.81
CA PRO A 24 -7.28 4.35 -7.49
C PRO A 24 -6.82 3.19 -6.60
N VAL A 25 -7.66 2.78 -5.65
CA VAL A 25 -7.35 1.67 -4.71
C VAL A 25 -6.90 0.40 -5.43
N ALA A 26 -7.52 0.03 -6.55
CA ALA A 26 -7.14 -1.15 -7.31
C ALA A 26 -5.70 -1.05 -7.85
N THR A 27 -5.34 0.11 -8.41
CA THR A 27 -3.98 0.38 -8.91
C THR A 27 -2.96 0.36 -7.78
N ALA A 28 -3.29 0.97 -6.64
CA ALA A 28 -2.43 0.95 -5.45
C ALA A 28 -2.24 -0.48 -4.92
N ALA A 29 -3.30 -1.30 -4.87
CA ALA A 29 -3.21 -2.69 -4.44
C ALA A 29 -2.35 -3.53 -5.38
N HIS A 30 -2.46 -3.34 -6.69
CA HIS A 30 -1.57 -4.00 -7.67
C HIS A 30 -0.10 -3.62 -7.48
N LEU A 31 0.18 -2.34 -7.25
CA LEU A 31 1.53 -1.86 -6.96
C LEU A 31 2.09 -2.53 -5.69
N ILE A 32 1.33 -2.51 -4.60
CA ILE A 32 1.75 -3.09 -3.32
C ILE A 32 1.97 -4.60 -3.44
N ASN A 33 1.05 -5.34 -4.06
CA ASN A 33 1.19 -6.79 -4.26
C ASN A 33 2.36 -7.15 -5.19
N GLY A 34 2.68 -6.29 -6.17
CA GLY A 34 3.85 -6.47 -7.02
C GLY A 34 5.17 -6.26 -6.28
N ASP A 35 5.19 -5.33 -5.31
CA ASP A 35 6.36 -5.06 -4.48
C ASP A 35 6.52 -6.07 -3.35
N ARG A 36 5.42 -6.39 -2.65
CA ARG A 36 5.33 -7.28 -1.49
C ARG A 36 4.20 -8.30 -1.73
N PRO A 37 4.46 -9.40 -2.44
CA PRO A 37 3.44 -10.44 -2.62
C PRO A 37 3.13 -11.22 -1.33
N ASP A 38 3.91 -10.99 -0.27
CA ASP A 38 3.78 -11.63 1.04
C ASP A 38 2.88 -10.88 2.04
N VAL A 39 2.31 -9.74 1.64
CA VAL A 39 1.39 -8.96 2.48
C VAL A 39 -0.06 -9.04 2.00
N ALA A 40 -1.00 -9.00 2.92
CA ALA A 40 -2.41 -8.77 2.66
C ALA A 40 -2.71 -7.27 2.58
N VAL A 41 -3.52 -6.88 1.60
CA VAL A 41 -3.98 -5.49 1.45
C VAL A 41 -5.35 -5.34 2.09
N ALA A 42 -5.47 -4.45 3.07
CA ALA A 42 -6.72 -4.06 3.71
C ALA A 42 -7.15 -2.66 3.26
N LEU A 43 -8.46 -2.44 3.11
CA LEU A 43 -9.03 -1.15 2.71
C LEU A 43 -9.89 -0.55 3.84
N ILE A 44 -9.64 0.71 4.14
CA ILE A 44 -10.43 1.55 5.05
C ILE A 44 -10.87 2.80 4.30
N MET A 45 -12.15 3.13 4.33
CA MET A 45 -12.60 4.43 3.84
C MET A 45 -12.39 5.49 4.92
N GLU A 46 -11.92 6.68 4.54
CA GLU A 46 -11.63 7.79 5.46
C GLU A 46 -12.85 8.15 6.34
N ARG A 47 -14.06 8.01 5.80
CA ARG A 47 -15.32 8.28 6.50
C ARG A 47 -15.73 7.19 7.49
N GLU A 48 -14.97 6.11 7.61
CA GLU A 48 -15.19 5.02 8.57
C GLU A 48 -14.05 4.94 9.60
N PRO A 49 -13.81 6.00 10.40
CA PRO A 49 -12.68 6.04 11.35
C PRO A 49 -12.77 4.98 12.46
N ASN A 50 -13.94 4.40 12.70
CA ASN A 50 -14.13 3.30 13.65
C ASN A 50 -13.57 1.96 13.15
N ARG A 51 -13.28 1.83 11.85
CA ARG A 51 -12.61 0.68 11.29
C ARG A 51 -11.11 0.85 11.47
N GLN A 52 -10.63 0.82 12.71
CA GLN A 52 -9.19 0.80 12.96
C GLN A 52 -8.63 -0.54 12.48
N PRO A 53 -7.44 -0.56 11.88
CA PRO A 53 -6.72 -1.83 11.74
C PRO A 53 -6.59 -2.43 13.14
N GLY A 54 -6.83 -3.74 13.26
CA GLY A 54 -6.76 -4.43 14.56
C GLY A 54 -5.34 -4.45 15.13
N ARG A 55 -4.89 -5.61 15.63
CA ARG A 55 -3.49 -5.77 16.05
C ARG A 55 -2.54 -5.41 14.90
N PRO A 56 -1.42 -4.71 15.16
CA PRO A 56 -0.38 -4.47 14.17
C PRO A 56 0.08 -5.77 13.52
N ASP A 57 0.05 -5.84 12.20
CA ASP A 57 0.44 -7.04 11.43
C ASP A 57 1.51 -6.68 10.40
N PRO A 58 2.75 -7.20 10.53
CA PRO A 58 3.84 -6.93 9.57
C PRO A 58 3.59 -7.53 8.19
N ARG A 59 2.55 -8.36 8.04
CA ARG A 59 2.09 -8.92 6.76
C ARG A 59 0.80 -8.26 6.28
N ARG A 60 0.45 -7.08 6.78
CA ARG A 60 -0.68 -6.32 6.29
C ARG A 60 -0.26 -4.92 5.86
N VAL A 61 -0.83 -4.44 4.77
CA VAL A 61 -0.75 -3.04 4.36
C VAL A 61 -2.15 -2.48 4.33
N ILE A 62 -2.31 -1.31 4.92
CA ILE A 62 -3.60 -0.63 5.00
C ILE A 62 -3.63 0.50 3.98
N ILE A 63 -4.60 0.45 3.08
CA ILE A 63 -4.93 1.52 2.17
C ILE A 63 -6.09 2.32 2.77
N ILE A 64 -5.92 3.63 2.84
CA ILE A 64 -6.98 4.56 3.25
C ILE A 64 -7.41 5.34 2.01
N SER A 65 -8.70 5.25 1.67
CA SER A 65 -9.27 5.93 0.50
C SER A 65 -10.40 6.89 0.87
N ASP A 66 -10.65 7.86 0.00
CA ASP A 66 -11.87 8.67 0.04
C ASP A 66 -13.09 7.92 -0.54
N ALA A 67 -14.22 8.62 -0.61
CA ALA A 67 -15.46 8.09 -1.18
C ALA A 67 -15.41 7.88 -2.70
N ALA A 68 -14.43 8.45 -3.40
CA ALA A 68 -14.19 8.23 -4.83
C ALA A 68 -13.28 7.00 -5.08
N GLY A 69 -12.81 6.34 -4.02
CA GLY A 69 -11.90 5.21 -4.12
C GLY A 69 -10.47 5.62 -4.47
N ILE A 70 -10.09 6.86 -4.16
CA ILE A 70 -8.74 7.39 -4.33
C ILE A 70 -7.99 7.29 -3.01
N VAL A 71 -6.75 6.82 -3.07
CA VAL A 71 -5.88 6.72 -1.89
C VAL A 71 -5.50 8.12 -1.41
N VAL A 72 -5.80 8.42 -0.16
CA VAL A 72 -5.62 9.76 0.44
C VAL A 72 -4.51 9.81 1.48
N LYS A 73 -4.01 8.64 1.92
CA LYS A 73 -2.86 8.53 2.81
C LYS A 73 -1.88 7.49 2.30
N THR A 74 -0.60 7.73 2.57
CA THR A 74 0.48 6.80 2.26
C THR A 74 0.20 5.44 2.89
N PRO A 75 0.04 4.37 2.09
CA PRO A 75 -0.06 3.02 2.62
C PRO A 75 1.23 2.63 3.33
N VAL A 76 1.08 2.02 4.49
CA VAL A 76 2.19 1.52 5.32
C VAL A 76 1.88 0.10 5.79
N VAL A 77 2.93 -0.67 6.07
CA VAL A 77 2.80 -1.97 6.73
C VAL A 77 2.33 -1.77 8.18
N GLY A 78 1.28 -2.48 8.59
CA GLY A 78 0.67 -2.37 9.93
C GLY A 78 -0.69 -3.05 10.09
#